data_AF-B0X606-F1
#
_entry.id   AF-B0X606-F1
#
_cell.length_a   1.000
_cell.length_b   1.000
_cell.length_c   1.000
_cell.angle_alpha   90.00
_cell.angle_beta   90.00
_cell.angle_gamma   90.00
#
_symmetry.space_group_name_H-M   'P 1'
#
loop_
_entity.id
_entity.type
_entity.pdbx_description
1 polymer ?
#
loop_
_entity_poly.entity_id
_entity_poly.type
_entity_poly.pdbx_seq_one_letter_code
_entity_poly.pdbx_strand_id
1 'polypeptide(L)'
;MQKRCDPLHEPNLSAPGSHTIYAKIPPNLHEHPCECPRWTMPISRLLTEVIGLDSSEADGLPQKICVVCISYLKHAYTFRRQAIDNVAALLAARYLVTRRAVPFQKNLDKQQLMQTVVADDYGGTYAEDSEPGWRTKRCCFPKD
;
A
#
# COMPACT_ATOMS: atom_id res chain seq x y z
N MET A 1 -3.78 -11.77 30.21
CA MET A 1 -2.31 -11.62 30.19
C MET A 1 -1.92 -10.69 29.05
N GLN A 2 -1.99 -9.37 29.29
CA GLN A 2 -1.72 -8.33 28.29
C GLN A 2 -0.23 -7.96 28.41
N LYS A 3 0.58 -8.21 27.37
CA LYS A 3 2.00 -7.82 27.36
C LYS A 3 2.07 -6.30 27.38
N ARG A 4 2.52 -5.73 28.51
CA ARG A 4 2.82 -4.31 28.66
C ARG A 4 3.94 -3.95 27.69
N CYS A 5 3.75 -2.87 26.95
CA CYS A 5 4.85 -2.18 26.29
C CYS A 5 5.66 -1.52 27.42
N ASP A 6 6.72 -2.17 27.88
CA ASP A 6 7.58 -1.64 28.93
C ASP A 6 8.31 -0.38 28.43
N PRO A 7 8.32 0.73 29.20
CA PRO A 7 9.02 1.94 28.82
C PRO A 7 10.47 1.84 29.29
N LEU A 8 11.41 1.59 28.38
CA LEU A 8 12.83 1.74 28.66
C LEU A 8 13.39 2.98 27.97
N HIS A 9 13.74 3.94 28.82
CA HIS A 9 14.82 4.93 28.72
C HIS A 9 14.96 5.68 27.39
N GLU A 10 14.44 6.92 27.38
CA GLU A 10 14.50 7.91 26.29
C GLU A 10 15.93 8.37 25.96
N PRO A 11 16.48 8.04 24.78
CA PRO A 11 17.65 8.69 24.23
C PRO A 11 17.21 9.52 23.01
N ASN A 12 17.10 10.83 23.22
CA ASN A 12 17.09 11.88 22.19
C ASN A 12 16.47 11.48 20.82
N LEU A 13 15.14 11.52 20.76
CA LEU A 13 14.26 11.08 19.66
C LEU A 13 14.53 11.70 18.27
N SER A 14 15.46 12.64 18.13
CA SER A 14 15.66 13.41 16.90
C SER A 14 17.11 13.40 16.37
N ALA A 15 18.00 12.59 16.93
CA ALA A 15 19.35 12.48 16.39
C ALA A 15 19.35 11.85 14.98
N PRO A 16 20.12 12.38 14.01
CA PRO A 16 20.27 11.75 12.71
C PRO A 16 20.84 10.34 12.88
N GLY A 17 20.10 9.35 12.37
CA GLY A 17 20.48 7.95 12.42
C GLY A 17 20.24 7.22 13.75
N SER A 18 19.27 7.69 14.56
CA SER A 18 18.89 7.07 15.84
C SER A 18 18.37 5.63 15.70
N HIS A 19 17.83 5.23 14.53
CA HIS A 19 17.25 3.90 14.33
C HIS A 19 17.97 3.14 13.22
N THR A 20 18.24 1.85 13.46
CA THR A 20 18.74 0.94 12.41
C THR A 20 17.61 0.53 11.49
N ILE A 21 17.86 0.53 10.18
CA ILE A 21 16.87 0.11 9.18
C ILE A 21 16.53 -1.39 9.27
N TYR A 22 17.39 -2.19 9.88
CA TYR A 22 17.18 -3.64 10.01
C TYR A 22 16.25 -4.02 11.19
N ALA A 23 15.92 -3.06 12.06
CA ALA A 23 14.97 -3.25 13.14
C ALA A 23 13.54 -2.89 12.71
N LYS A 24 12.56 -3.34 13.51
CA LYS A 24 11.18 -2.88 13.40
C LYS A 24 11.06 -1.44 13.89
N ILE A 25 9.98 -0.77 13.50
CA ILE A 25 9.66 0.56 14.02
C ILE A 25 9.43 0.45 15.54
N PRO A 26 10.23 1.16 16.36
CA PRO A 26 10.11 1.12 17.82
C PRO A 26 8.72 1.53 18.32
N PRO A 27 8.22 0.95 19.43
CA PRO A 27 6.91 1.26 19.99
C PRO A 27 6.67 2.76 20.27
N ASN A 28 7.72 3.46 20.70
CA ASN A 28 7.69 4.88 21.04
C ASN A 28 7.56 5.82 19.83
N LEU A 29 7.68 5.30 18.60
CA LEU A 29 7.47 6.06 17.37
C LEU A 29 6.07 5.88 16.77
N HIS A 30 5.19 5.12 17.43
CA HIS A 30 3.79 5.03 17.03
C HIS A 30 2.98 6.10 17.74
N GLU A 31 2.07 6.73 17.00
CA GLU A 31 1.15 7.74 17.56
C GLU A 31 0.14 7.07 18.51
N HIS A 32 -0.28 5.85 18.17
CA HIS A 32 -1.21 5.07 18.97
C HIS A 32 -0.74 3.61 19.16
N PRO A 33 -0.92 3.01 20.36
CA PRO A 33 -0.53 1.62 20.62
C PRO A 33 -1.19 0.60 19.69
N CYS A 34 -2.36 0.92 19.15
CA CYS A 34 -3.08 0.08 18.20
C CYS A 34 -2.42 0.00 16.82
N GLU A 35 -1.46 0.87 16.51
CA GLU A 35 -0.70 0.82 15.26
C GLU A 35 0.42 -0.22 15.29
N CYS A 36 0.95 -0.57 16.47
CA CYS A 36 2.08 -1.49 16.61
C CYS A 36 1.89 -2.83 15.85
N PRO A 37 0.72 -3.48 15.89
CA PRO A 37 0.48 -4.72 15.14
C PRO A 37 0.48 -4.57 13.62
N ARG A 38 0.32 -3.34 13.09
CA ARG A 38 0.40 -3.05 11.65
C ARG A 38 1.84 -3.01 11.15
N TRP A 39 2.79 -2.69 12.02
CA TRP A 39 4.20 -2.44 11.67
C TRP A 39 5.10 -3.58 12.15
N THR A 40 4.83 -4.81 11.70
CA THR A 40 5.56 -6.02 12.14
C THR A 40 6.85 -6.28 11.38
N MET A 41 7.03 -5.65 10.22
CA MET A 41 8.18 -5.82 9.33
C MET A 41 9.34 -4.90 9.74
N PRO A 42 10.60 -5.27 9.41
CA PRO A 42 11.73 -4.38 9.59
C PRO A 42 11.62 -3.17 8.63
N ILE A 43 12.22 -2.04 9.03
CA ILE A 43 12.19 -0.79 8.27
C ILE A 43 12.77 -0.98 6.85
N SER A 44 13.83 -1.78 6.69
CA SER A 44 14.45 -2.10 5.40
C SER A 44 13.44 -2.71 4.43
N ARG A 45 12.59 -3.62 4.90
CA ARG A 45 11.56 -4.23 4.07
C ARG A 45 10.47 -3.25 3.68
N LEU A 46 10.11 -2.32 4.58
CA LEU A 46 9.18 -1.23 4.25
C LEU A 46 9.78 -0.29 3.20
N LEU A 47 11.08 0.01 3.29
CA LEU A 47 11.82 0.81 2.30
C LEU A 47 11.85 0.12 0.93
N THR A 48 12.18 -1.18 0.88
CA THR A 48 12.13 -1.97 -0.36
C THR A 48 10.73 -1.92 -0.98
N GLU A 49 9.66 -2.08 -0.18
CA GLU A 49 8.30 -2.05 -0.72
C GLU A 49 7.91 -0.68 -1.30
N VAL A 50 8.38 0.42 -0.72
CA VAL A 50 8.03 1.79 -1.16
C VAL A 50 8.92 2.27 -2.30
N ILE A 51 10.23 2.07 -2.20
CA ILE A 51 11.25 2.64 -3.09
C ILE A 51 11.66 1.65 -4.19
N GLY A 52 11.48 0.34 -3.96
CA GLY A 52 11.90 -0.71 -4.89
C GLY A 52 13.40 -1.00 -4.86
N LEU A 53 14.10 -0.57 -3.81
CA LEU A 53 15.55 -0.67 -3.68
C LEU A 53 15.89 -1.56 -2.48
N ASP A 54 16.60 -2.66 -2.72
CA ASP A 54 17.05 -3.55 -1.66
C ASP A 54 18.26 -2.97 -0.93
N SER A 55 18.16 -2.88 0.39
CA SER A 55 19.27 -2.48 1.26
C SER A 55 20.02 -3.72 1.75
N SER A 56 21.33 -3.76 1.53
CA SER A 56 22.22 -4.83 1.99
C SER A 56 23.25 -4.25 2.95
N GLU A 57 23.70 -5.00 3.95
CA GLU A 57 24.72 -4.47 4.87
C GLU A 57 26.07 -4.16 4.18
N ALA A 58 26.32 -4.75 3.01
CA ALA A 58 27.54 -4.59 2.23
C ALA A 58 27.47 -3.53 1.12
N ASP A 59 26.34 -2.83 0.96
CA ASP A 59 26.15 -1.86 -0.14
C ASP A 59 26.85 -0.50 0.08
N GLY A 60 27.39 -0.27 1.29
CA GLY A 60 28.02 0.99 1.66
C GLY A 60 27.04 2.16 1.85
N LEU A 61 25.73 1.90 1.84
CA LEU A 61 24.68 2.90 2.02
C LEU A 61 24.40 3.17 3.51
N PRO A 62 23.77 4.30 3.83
CA PRO A 62 23.38 4.60 5.20
C PRO A 62 22.44 3.52 5.79
N GLN A 63 22.92 2.85 6.84
CA GLN A 63 22.15 1.81 7.55
C GLN A 63 21.25 2.36 8.66
N LYS A 64 21.12 3.69 8.72
CA LYS A 64 20.40 4.39 9.78
C LYS A 64 19.36 5.33 9.18
N ILE A 65 18.25 5.48 9.90
CA ILE A 65 17.12 6.31 9.48
C ILE A 65 16.68 7.23 10.62
N CYS A 66 16.19 8.41 10.24
CA CYS A 66 15.70 9.42 11.16
C CYS A 66 14.21 9.22 11.51
N VAL A 67 13.73 9.76 12.63
CA VAL A 67 12.30 9.65 13.03
C VAL A 67 11.36 10.30 12.02
N VAL A 68 11.73 11.45 11.47
CA VAL A 68 10.94 12.14 10.43
C VAL A 68 10.81 11.26 9.19
N CYS A 69 11.90 10.61 8.81
CA CYS A 69 11.98 9.70 7.66
C CYS A 69 11.09 8.47 7.88
N ILE A 70 11.07 7.90 9.10
CA ILE A 70 10.16 6.81 9.47
C ILE A 70 8.70 7.25 9.34
N SER A 71 8.36 8.48 9.76
CA SER A 71 7.00 9.00 9.67
C SER A 71 6.55 9.13 8.21
N TYR A 72 7.38 9.69 7.32
CA TYR A 72 7.08 9.73 5.89
C TYR A 72 7.00 8.34 5.26
N LEU A 73 7.86 7.41 5.68
CA LEU A 73 7.82 6.03 5.23
C LEU A 73 6.48 5.36 5.59
N LYS A 74 5.95 5.58 6.80
CA LYS A 74 4.63 5.07 7.21
C LYS A 74 3.52 5.57 6.29
N HIS A 75 3.53 6.85 5.93
CA HIS A 75 2.55 7.43 5.02
C HIS A 75 2.67 6.86 3.60
N ALA A 76 3.89 6.84 3.04
CA ALA A 76 4.13 6.31 1.70
C ALA A 76 3.74 4.84 1.57
N TYR A 77 4.09 4.03 2.58
CA TYR A 77 3.72 2.62 2.65
C TYR A 77 2.20 2.41 2.68
N THR A 78 1.51 3.17 3.52
CA THR A 78 0.05 3.09 3.65
C THR A 78 -0.65 3.50 2.36
N PHE A 79 -0.19 4.58 1.73
CA PHE A 79 -0.71 5.02 0.45
C PHE A 79 -0.55 3.96 -0.63
N ARG A 80 0.64 3.34 -0.73
CA ARG A 80 0.91 2.26 -1.69
C ARG A 80 -0.05 1.09 -1.51
N ARG A 81 -0.24 0.61 -0.27
CA ARG A 81 -1.16 -0.50 0.02
C ARG A 81 -2.60 -0.15 -0.35
N GLN A 82 -3.05 1.04 0.02
CA GLN A 82 -4.38 1.52 -0.34
C GLN A 82 -4.58 1.61 -1.86
N ALA A 83 -3.57 2.07 -2.60
CA ALA A 83 -3.63 2.15 -4.05
C ALA A 83 -3.76 0.75 -4.68
N ILE A 84 -3.00 -0.24 -4.20
CA ILE A 84 -3.10 -1.63 -4.67
C ILE A 84 -4.50 -2.20 -4.38
N ASP A 85 -5.01 -2.02 -3.16
CA ASP A 85 -6.33 -2.50 -2.76
C ASP A 85 -7.44 -1.84 -3.60
N ASN A 86 -7.30 -0.55 -3.88
CA ASN A 86 -8.25 0.18 -4.72
C ASN A 86 -8.26 -0.33 -6.16
N VAL A 87 -7.09 -0.59 -6.75
CA VAL A 87 -7.00 -1.17 -8.10
C VAL A 87 -7.67 -2.54 -8.14
N ALA A 88 -7.40 -3.41 -7.16
CA ALA A 88 -8.03 -4.72 -7.06
C ALA A 88 -9.56 -4.61 -6.92
N ALA A 89 -10.05 -3.69 -6.09
CA ALA A 89 -11.46 -3.42 -5.90
C ALA A 89 -12.13 -2.92 -7.19
N LEU A 90 -11.49 -2.02 -7.93
CA LEU A 90 -12.01 -1.51 -9.21
C LEU A 90 -12.05 -2.58 -10.29
N LEU A 91 -11.03 -3.44 -10.38
CA LEU A 91 -11.03 -4.58 -11.31
C LEU A 91 -12.12 -5.60 -10.96
N ALA A 92 -12.31 -5.91 -9.68
CA ALA A 92 -13.39 -6.78 -9.22
C ALA A 92 -14.77 -6.18 -9.54
N ALA A 93 -14.96 -4.88 -9.29
CA ALA A 93 -16.19 -4.18 -9.62
C ALA A 93 -16.47 -4.22 -11.13
N ARG A 94 -15.47 -3.95 -11.97
CA ARG A 94 -15.56 -4.03 -13.43
C ARG A 94 -15.98 -5.44 -13.88
N TYR A 95 -15.36 -6.48 -13.34
CA TYR A 95 -15.72 -7.87 -13.65
C TYR A 95 -17.17 -8.19 -13.31
N LEU A 96 -17.66 -7.75 -12.14
CA LEU A 96 -19.05 -7.96 -11.72
C LEU A 96 -20.05 -7.21 -12.60
N VAL A 97 -19.72 -5.99 -13.05
CA VAL A 97 -20.55 -5.21 -13.96
C VAL A 97 -20.63 -5.90 -15.32
N THR A 98 -19.50 -6.30 -15.91
CA THR A 98 -19.47 -7.01 -17.19
C THR A 98 -20.27 -8.32 -17.13
N ARG A 99 -20.21 -9.08 -16.03
CA ARG A 99 -21.00 -10.30 -15.86
C ARG A 99 -22.51 -10.06 -15.75
N ARG A 100 -22.93 -8.95 -15.13
CA ARG A 100 -24.36 -8.58 -15.02
C ARG A 100 -24.93 -8.06 -16.34
N ALA A 101 -24.07 -7.54 -17.23
CA ALA A 101 -24.47 -6.98 -18.52
C ALA A 101 -24.70 -8.01 -19.64
N VAL A 102 -24.45 -9.31 -19.40
CA VAL A 102 -24.83 -10.37 -20.35
C VAL A 102 -26.28 -10.79 -20.05
N PRO A 103 -27.28 -10.44 -20.88
CA PRO A 103 -28.59 -11.03 -20.76
C PRO A 103 -28.47 -12.52 -21.09
N PHE A 104 -29.17 -13.35 -20.33
CA PHE A 104 -29.38 -14.74 -20.65
C PHE A 104 -30.21 -14.86 -21.94
N GLN A 105 -29.56 -14.74 -23.10
CA GLN A 105 -30.14 -15.18 -24.36
C GLN A 105 -29.80 -16.67 -24.49
N LYS A 106 -30.76 -17.52 -24.12
CA LYS A 106 -30.76 -18.91 -24.57
C LYS A 106 -30.78 -18.94 -26.10
N ASN A 107 -29.98 -19.84 -26.65
CA ASN A 107 -29.78 -20.17 -28.06
C ASN A 107 -28.66 -19.38 -28.77
N LEU A 108 -27.46 -19.97 -28.73
CA LEU A 108 -26.54 -19.97 -29.88
C LEU A 108 -25.77 -21.29 -29.85
N ASP A 109 -25.77 -21.93 -31.02
CA ASP A 109 -25.30 -23.29 -31.26
C ASP A 109 -23.86 -23.56 -30.80
N LYS A 110 -23.63 -24.81 -30.42
CA LYS A 110 -22.44 -25.38 -29.75
C LYS A 110 -21.11 -25.32 -30.54
N GLN A 111 -20.89 -24.37 -31.45
CA GLN A 111 -19.66 -24.31 -32.27
C GLN A 111 -18.75 -23.10 -32.07
N GLN A 112 -19.11 -22.12 -31.22
CA GLN A 112 -18.30 -20.89 -31.05
C GLN A 112 -17.59 -20.76 -29.69
N LEU A 113 -17.36 -21.86 -28.99
CA LEU A 113 -16.61 -21.87 -27.72
C LEU A 113 -15.12 -22.24 -27.94
N MET A 114 -14.42 -21.56 -28.85
CA MET A 114 -12.95 -21.63 -28.90
C MET A 114 -12.32 -20.50 -29.72
N GLN A 115 -12.67 -19.23 -29.47
CA GLN A 115 -12.04 -18.13 -30.22
C GLN A 115 -12.10 -16.78 -29.51
N THR A 116 -11.59 -16.68 -28.28
CA THR A 116 -11.10 -15.40 -27.71
C THR A 116 -10.11 -15.68 -26.59
N VAL A 117 -8.93 -16.15 -26.95
CA VAL A 117 -7.72 -16.11 -26.11
C VAL A 117 -6.53 -15.72 -26.98
N VAL A 118 -6.64 -14.62 -27.74
CA VAL A 118 -5.48 -13.90 -28.28
C VAL A 118 -5.91 -12.45 -28.54
N ALA A 119 -5.57 -11.53 -27.63
CA ALA A 119 -5.33 -10.11 -27.88
C ALA A 119 -5.03 -9.41 -26.55
N ASP A 120 -3.93 -9.80 -25.90
CA ASP A 120 -3.21 -8.87 -25.04
C ASP A 120 -2.36 -8.02 -26.00
N ASP A 121 -2.86 -6.84 -26.37
CA ASP A 121 -2.05 -5.82 -27.03
C ASP A 121 -1.93 -4.60 -26.12
N TYR A 122 -0.69 -4.28 -25.80
CA TYR A 122 -0.24 -3.31 -24.81
C TYR A 122 -0.20 -1.94 -25.51
N GLY A 123 -1.29 -1.18 -25.47
CA GLY A 123 -1.37 0.09 -26.21
C GLY A 123 -2.34 1.09 -25.61
N GLY A 124 -1.99 1.68 -24.45
CA GLY A 124 -2.70 2.82 -23.89
C GLY A 124 -1.97 4.12 -24.19
N THR A 125 -2.39 4.85 -25.23
CA THR A 125 -2.01 6.24 -25.48
C THR A 125 -2.71 7.15 -24.46
N TYR A 126 -1.96 8.06 -23.85
CA TYR A 126 -2.53 9.10 -22.99
C TYR A 126 -3.34 10.07 -23.84
N ALA A 127 -4.66 10.00 -23.73
CA ALA A 127 -5.54 11.07 -24.17
C ALA A 127 -5.74 12.03 -23.00
N GLU A 128 -5.12 13.21 -23.11
CA GLU A 128 -5.51 14.38 -22.33
C GLU A 128 -6.94 14.75 -22.77
N ASP A 129 -7.91 14.65 -21.86
CA ASP A 129 -9.12 15.46 -21.95
C ASP A 129 -9.86 15.54 -20.62
N SER A 130 -9.95 16.78 -20.14
CA SER A 130 -11.08 17.35 -19.39
C SER A 130 -11.37 16.82 -17.99
N GLU A 131 -11.02 17.65 -16.98
CA GLU A 131 -11.40 17.47 -15.58
C GLU A 131 -12.90 17.23 -15.38
N PRO A 132 -13.28 16.21 -14.59
CA PRO A 132 -14.50 16.25 -13.80
C PRO A 132 -14.11 16.54 -12.34
N GLY A 133 -14.54 17.69 -11.85
CA GLY A 133 -14.36 18.09 -10.45
C GLY A 133 -15.05 17.12 -9.48
N TRP A 134 -14.28 16.19 -8.91
CA TRP A 134 -14.76 15.32 -7.85
C TRP A 134 -14.63 16.02 -6.49
N ARG A 135 -15.75 16.68 -6.17
CA ARG A 135 -16.19 17.11 -4.85
C ARG A 135 -15.67 16.18 -3.74
N THR A 136 -14.86 16.75 -2.86
CA THR A 136 -14.39 16.18 -1.59
C THR A 136 -15.53 15.52 -0.80
N LYS A 137 -15.53 14.20 -0.71
CA LYS A 137 -16.24 13.48 0.35
C LYS A 137 -15.22 12.93 1.33
N ARG A 138 -15.13 13.65 2.44
CA ARG A 138 -14.43 13.34 3.69
C ARG A 138 -14.41 11.84 3.96
N CYS A 139 -13.23 11.29 4.18
CA CYS A 139 -13.06 10.08 4.97
C CYS A 139 -13.76 10.30 6.31
N CYS A 140 -14.72 9.44 6.65
CA CYS A 140 -15.36 9.44 7.97
C CYS A 140 -14.29 9.11 9.01
N PHE A 141 -13.85 10.12 9.76
CA PHE A 141 -13.32 9.90 11.10
C PHE A 141 -14.51 9.56 12.02
N PRO A 142 -14.38 8.57 12.92
CA PRO A 142 -15.33 8.41 14.01
C PRO A 142 -15.29 9.68 14.86
N LYS A 143 -16.45 10.25 15.17
CA LYS A 143 -16.61 11.18 16.28
C LYS A 143 -17.11 10.39 17.47
N ASP A 144 -16.44 10.57 18.60
CA ASP A 144 -17.00 10.30 19.93
C ASP A 144 -18.32 11.07 20.14
#